data_AF-A0A3A0DPV4-F1
#
_entry.id   AF-A0A3A0DPV4-F1
#
_cell.length_a   1.000
_cell.length_b   1.000
_cell.length_c   1.000
_cell.angle_alpha   90.00
_cell.angle_beta   90.00
_cell.angle_gamma   90.00
#
_symmetry.space_group_name_H-M   'P 1'
#
loop_
_entity.id
_entity.type
_entity.pdbx_description
1 polymer ?
#
loop_
_entity_poly.entity_id
_entity_poly.type
_entity_poly.pdbx_seq_one_letter_code
_entity_poly.pdbx_strand_id
1 'polypeptide(L)'
;MRMILKTHRLELKHTWTIARGSTDFKEYNFVELQAEGITGIGEAAHNVRYGESLESIQKFLVDSQPLLESINFKNFYSLGQSILEWQEGQDAAKAALDIALLDLITKRLKVSLYEYWGLNKSKTPVTSYSIGIDKPEIMQEKIRAAAEFPILKIKLGS
;
A
#
# COMPACT_ATOMS: atom_id res chain seq x y z
N MET A 1 -3.58 -12.68 17.61
CA MET A 1 -3.04 -11.36 17.21
C MET A 1 -4.21 -10.39 17.07
N ARG A 2 -4.05 -9.10 17.41
CA ARG A 2 -5.14 -8.13 17.30
C ARG A 2 -4.95 -7.27 16.05
N MET A 3 -5.98 -7.14 15.22
CA MET A 3 -6.00 -6.18 14.12
C MET A 3 -6.72 -4.90 14.52
N ILE A 4 -6.21 -3.76 14.08
CA ILE A 4 -6.86 -2.46 14.18
C ILE A 4 -6.89 -1.86 12.78
N LEU A 5 -8.04 -1.33 12.38
CA LEU A 5 -8.22 -0.65 11.10
C LEU A 5 -8.33 0.85 11.33
N LYS A 6 -7.60 1.62 10.53
CA LYS A 6 -7.68 3.09 10.52
C LYS A 6 -7.91 3.58 9.10
N THR A 7 -8.88 4.44 8.91
CA THR A 7 -9.08 5.12 7.62
C THR A 7 -8.45 6.49 7.67
N HIS A 8 -7.65 6.81 6.65
CA HIS A 8 -7.07 8.13 6.50
C HIS A 8 -7.39 8.69 5.13
N ARG A 9 -7.87 9.94 5.14
CA ARG A 9 -8.00 10.77 3.96
C ARG A 9 -6.73 11.61 3.79
N LEU A 10 -6.13 11.49 2.62
CA LEU A 10 -4.90 12.18 2.22
C LEU A 10 -5.25 13.16 1.12
N GLU A 11 -5.17 14.46 1.43
CA GLU A 11 -5.34 15.53 0.45
C GLU A 11 -4.10 15.59 -0.45
N LEU A 12 -4.31 15.61 -1.77
CA LEU A 12 -3.24 15.65 -2.75
C LEU A 12 -2.82 17.10 -3.00
N LYS A 13 -1.50 17.32 -3.09
CA LYS A 13 -0.93 18.64 -3.40
C LYS A 13 -1.45 19.20 -4.75
N HIS A 14 -1.74 18.31 -5.69
CA HIS A 14 -2.31 18.63 -6.99
C HIS A 14 -3.40 17.61 -7.32
N THR A 15 -4.45 18.06 -8.01
CA THR A 15 -5.43 17.16 -8.63
C THR A 15 -4.71 16.12 -9.47
N TRP A 16 -4.96 14.86 -9.14
CA TRP A 16 -4.40 13.72 -9.84
C TRP A 16 -5.35 13.26 -10.94
N THR A 17 -5.00 13.60 -12.17
CA THR A 17 -5.79 13.28 -13.37
C THR A 17 -5.10 12.21 -14.20
N ILE A 18 -5.85 11.17 -14.52
CA ILE A 18 -5.50 10.13 -15.49
C ILE A 18 -6.67 9.95 -16.48
N ALA A 19 -6.47 9.21 -17.58
CA ALA A 19 -7.52 8.94 -18.57
C ALA A 19 -8.81 8.27 -18.05
N ARG A 20 -8.85 7.86 -16.78
CA ARG A 20 -10.01 7.24 -16.12
C ARG A 20 -10.69 8.14 -15.08
N GLY A 21 -10.20 9.36 -14.88
CA GLY A 21 -10.78 10.30 -13.92
C GLY A 21 -9.74 11.12 -13.17
N SER A 22 -10.26 12.03 -12.35
CA SER A 22 -9.51 13.00 -11.55
C SER A 22 -9.87 12.85 -10.08
N THR A 23 -8.93 13.10 -9.18
CA THR A 23 -9.19 13.17 -7.74
C THR A 23 -8.28 14.17 -7.04
N ASP A 24 -8.80 14.86 -6.03
CA ASP A 24 -8.03 15.76 -5.16
C ASP A 24 -7.56 15.09 -3.88
N PHE A 25 -8.07 13.89 -3.58
CA PHE A 25 -7.74 13.16 -2.37
C PHE A 25 -7.65 11.66 -2.63
N LYS A 26 -7.08 10.94 -1.65
CA LYS A 26 -7.12 9.49 -1.54
C LYS A 26 -7.58 9.09 -0.15
N GLU A 27 -8.47 8.11 -0.07
CA GLU A 27 -8.92 7.53 1.20
C GLU A 27 -8.47 6.08 1.26
N TYR A 28 -7.60 5.76 2.21
CA TYR A 28 -7.02 4.42 2.32
C TYR A 28 -7.20 3.86 3.73
N ASN A 29 -7.22 2.53 3.82
CA ASN A 29 -7.22 1.83 5.10
C ASN A 29 -5.80 1.44 5.47
N PHE A 30 -5.45 1.66 6.72
CA PHE A 30 -4.22 1.22 7.34
C PHE A 30 -4.57 0.09 8.31
N VAL A 31 -3.84 -1.01 8.19
CA VAL A 31 -3.96 -2.20 9.02
C VAL A 31 -2.83 -2.18 10.02
N GLU A 32 -3.17 -2.22 11.31
CA GLU A 32 -2.20 -2.45 12.38
C GLU A 32 -2.39 -3.85 12.95
N LEU A 33 -1.34 -4.66 12.89
CA LEU A 33 -1.29 -5.97 13.54
C LEU A 33 -0.48 -5.85 14.82
N GLN A 34 -1.11 -6.17 15.95
CA GLN A 34 -0.50 -6.06 17.28
C GLN A 34 -0.29 -7.45 17.89
N ALA A 35 0.96 -7.75 18.25
CA ALA A 35 1.33 -8.96 18.97
C ALA A 35 2.62 -8.77 19.78
N GLU A 36 2.69 -9.38 20.96
CA GLU A 36 3.91 -9.39 21.81
C GLU A 36 4.49 -7.98 22.07
N GLY A 37 3.63 -6.95 22.13
CA GLY A 37 4.05 -5.55 22.31
C GLY A 37 4.64 -4.88 21.06
N ILE A 38 4.60 -5.53 19.89
CA ILE A 38 5.07 -5.03 18.61
C ILE A 38 3.86 -4.77 17.70
N THR A 39 3.93 -3.68 16.93
CA THR A 39 2.92 -3.32 15.94
C THR A 39 3.53 -3.30 14.54
N GLY A 40 3.01 -4.13 13.65
CA GLY A 40 3.25 -4.06 12.21
C GLY A 40 2.15 -3.26 11.52
N ILE A 41 2.50 -2.51 10.47
CA ILE A 41 1.60 -1.60 9.77
C ILE A 41 1.63 -1.90 8.27
N GLY A 42 0.46 -1.96 7.65
CA GLY A 42 0.29 -2.07 6.21
C GLY A 42 -0.81 -1.16 5.69
N GLU A 43 -0.79 -0.88 4.39
CA GLU A 43 -1.73 0.04 3.74
C GLU A 43 -2.49 -0.66 2.61
N ALA A 44 -3.81 -0.49 2.62
CA ALA A 44 -4.71 -0.95 1.56
C ALA A 44 -5.10 0.23 0.67
N ALA A 45 -4.36 0.41 -0.42
CA ALA A 45 -4.62 1.42 -1.43
C ALA A 45 -5.63 0.91 -2.49
N HIS A 46 -6.90 0.85 -2.09
CA HIS A 46 -7.99 0.31 -2.92
C HIS A 46 -8.07 0.99 -4.30
N ASN A 47 -8.50 0.23 -5.31
CA ASN A 47 -8.61 0.74 -6.67
C ASN A 47 -9.90 0.30 -7.38
N VAL A 48 -10.70 1.29 -7.78
CA VAL A 48 -11.94 1.10 -8.54
C VAL A 48 -11.74 0.31 -9.84
N ARG A 49 -10.54 0.35 -10.45
CA ARG A 49 -10.21 -0.45 -11.64
C ARG A 49 -10.35 -1.96 -11.37
N TYR A 50 -10.06 -2.39 -10.15
CA TYR A 50 -10.12 -3.79 -9.73
C TYR A 50 -11.43 -4.11 -9.00
N GLY A 51 -12.43 -3.22 -9.05
CA GLY A 51 -13.70 -3.40 -8.35
C GLY A 51 -13.59 -3.23 -6.83
N GLU A 52 -12.54 -2.59 -6.34
CA GLU A 52 -12.33 -2.36 -4.91
C GLU A 52 -12.81 -0.95 -4.50
N SER A 53 -13.46 -0.90 -3.34
CA SER A 53 -13.84 0.31 -2.60
C SER A 53 -13.33 0.25 -1.16
N LEU A 54 -13.30 1.40 -0.48
CA LEU A 54 -12.95 1.49 0.94
C LEU A 54 -13.78 0.51 1.79
N GLU A 55 -15.09 0.45 1.55
CA GLU A 55 -16.05 -0.40 2.26
C GLU A 55 -15.79 -1.88 1.99
N SER A 56 -15.54 -2.25 0.73
CA SER A 56 -15.26 -3.65 0.37
C SER A 56 -13.97 -4.15 1.02
N ILE A 57 -12.96 -3.28 1.12
CA ILE A 57 -11.69 -3.56 1.78
C ILE A 57 -11.88 -3.72 3.29
N GLN A 58 -12.62 -2.80 3.93
CA GLN A 58 -12.91 -2.92 5.36
C GLN A 58 -13.66 -4.20 5.67
N LYS A 59 -14.66 -4.55 4.84
CA LYS A 59 -15.41 -5.79 4.98
C LYS A 59 -14.48 -7.00 4.88
N PHE A 60 -13.65 -7.08 3.83
CA PHE A 60 -12.69 -8.16 3.66
C PHE A 60 -11.76 -8.30 4.87
N LEU A 61 -11.21 -7.18 5.35
CA LEU A 61 -10.30 -7.17 6.50
C LEU A 61 -11.00 -7.69 7.75
N VAL A 62 -12.20 -7.17 8.08
CA VAL A 62 -12.99 -7.66 9.22
C VAL A 62 -13.27 -9.15 9.12
N ASP A 63 -13.70 -9.62 7.95
CA ASP A 63 -14.01 -11.03 7.71
C ASP A 63 -12.77 -11.93 7.81
N SER A 64 -11.58 -11.40 7.48
CA SER A 64 -10.31 -12.11 7.55
C SER A 64 -9.73 -12.23 8.97
N GLN A 65 -10.30 -11.55 9.97
CA GLN A 65 -9.82 -11.56 11.36
C GLN A 65 -9.58 -12.98 11.93
N PRO A 66 -10.42 -14.00 11.68
CA PRO A 66 -10.18 -15.37 12.17
C PRO A 66 -8.87 -16.00 11.66
N LEU A 67 -8.37 -15.61 10.48
CA LEU A 67 -7.05 -16.04 9.99
C LEU A 67 -5.92 -15.61 10.92
N LEU A 68 -6.14 -14.53 11.67
CA LEU A 68 -5.15 -13.93 12.56
C LEU A 68 -5.15 -14.55 13.97
N GLU A 69 -6.14 -15.39 14.26
CA GLU A 69 -6.30 -16.07 15.55
C GLU A 69 -5.58 -17.42 15.56
N SER A 70 -5.45 -18.08 14.41
CA SER A 70 -4.77 -19.37 14.23
C SER A 70 -3.25 -19.28 14.08
N ILE A 71 -2.68 -18.08 14.24
CA ILE A 71 -1.28 -17.81 13.90
C ILE A 71 -0.32 -18.41 14.91
N ASN A 72 0.66 -19.13 14.36
CA ASN A 72 1.90 -19.47 15.04
C ASN A 72 3.05 -18.65 14.42
N PHE A 73 3.69 -17.80 15.22
CA PHE A 73 4.86 -17.00 14.80
C PHE A 73 6.07 -17.84 14.35
N LYS A 74 6.02 -19.17 14.44
CA LYS A 74 7.04 -20.06 13.88
C LYS A 74 6.83 -20.39 12.40
N ASN A 75 5.64 -20.12 11.83
CA ASN A 75 5.32 -20.43 10.44
C ASN A 75 4.59 -19.26 9.75
N PHE A 76 5.32 -18.17 9.49
CA PHE A 76 4.75 -16.99 8.83
C PHE A 76 4.47 -17.20 7.34
N TYR A 77 5.24 -18.05 6.67
CA TYR A 77 5.06 -18.32 5.25
C TYR A 77 3.67 -18.90 4.96
N SER A 78 3.20 -19.83 5.80
CA SER A 78 1.85 -20.39 5.65
C SER A 78 0.76 -19.35 5.82
N LEU A 79 0.97 -18.33 6.67
CA LEU A 79 -0.02 -17.27 6.87
C LEU A 79 -0.13 -16.35 5.66
N GLY A 80 0.99 -15.98 5.04
CA GLY A 80 0.97 -15.22 3.77
C GLY A 80 0.18 -15.97 2.69
N GLN A 81 0.37 -17.29 2.58
CA GLN A 81 -0.43 -18.13 1.68
C GLN A 81 -1.92 -18.14 2.07
N SER A 82 -2.25 -18.32 3.35
CA SER A 82 -3.65 -18.28 3.81
C SER A 82 -4.35 -16.95 3.54
N ILE A 83 -3.63 -15.82 3.62
CA ILE A 83 -4.17 -14.50 3.25
C ILE A 83 -4.50 -14.45 1.75
N LEU A 84 -3.61 -14.96 0.90
CA LEU A 84 -3.80 -15.00 -0.55
C LEU A 84 -4.99 -15.89 -0.95
N GLU A 85 -5.14 -17.03 -0.28
CA GLU A 85 -6.14 -18.07 -0.55
C GLU A 85 -7.50 -17.79 0.11
N TRP A 86 -7.59 -16.85 1.06
CA TRP A 86 -8.80 -16.59 1.86
C TRP A 86 -10.07 -16.40 1.03
N GLN A 87 -10.00 -15.51 0.03
CA GLN A 87 -11.10 -15.18 -0.87
C GLN A 87 -10.54 -14.57 -2.16
N GLU A 88 -11.20 -14.76 -3.30
CA GLU A 88 -10.82 -14.10 -4.55
C GLU A 88 -10.97 -12.57 -4.51
N GLY A 89 -10.06 -11.86 -5.17
CA GLY A 89 -10.03 -10.39 -5.23
C GLY A 89 -9.56 -9.71 -3.94
N GLN A 90 -9.89 -8.42 -3.81
CA GLN A 90 -9.51 -7.57 -2.67
C GLN A 90 -7.98 -7.57 -2.41
N ASP A 91 -7.21 -7.52 -3.50
CA ASP A 91 -5.75 -7.61 -3.47
C ASP A 91 -5.12 -6.47 -2.67
N ALA A 92 -5.75 -5.29 -2.61
CA ALA A 92 -5.27 -4.21 -1.75
C ALA A 92 -5.37 -4.57 -0.25
N ALA A 93 -6.40 -5.30 0.17
CA ALA A 93 -6.54 -5.75 1.55
C ALA A 93 -5.52 -6.83 1.89
N LYS A 94 -5.33 -7.79 0.97
CA LYS A 94 -4.31 -8.84 1.10
C LYS A 94 -2.90 -8.26 1.19
N ALA A 95 -2.58 -7.30 0.33
CA ALA A 95 -1.32 -6.58 0.37
C ALA A 95 -1.11 -5.86 1.70
N ALA A 96 -2.14 -5.21 2.24
CA ALA A 96 -2.05 -4.55 3.54
C ALA A 96 -1.77 -5.53 4.69
N LEU A 97 -2.42 -6.70 4.70
CA LEU A 97 -2.16 -7.74 5.69
C LEU A 97 -0.74 -8.30 5.56
N ASP A 98 -0.28 -8.58 4.34
CA ASP A 98 1.07 -9.10 4.07
C ASP A 98 2.16 -8.09 4.49
N ILE A 99 2.00 -6.81 4.12
CA ILE A 99 2.90 -5.73 4.51
C ILE A 99 2.94 -5.58 6.04
N ALA A 100 1.77 -5.54 6.70
CA ALA A 100 1.70 -5.42 8.16
C ALA A 100 2.37 -6.61 8.86
N LEU A 101 2.21 -7.82 8.30
CA LEU A 101 2.83 -9.02 8.81
C LEU A 101 4.36 -8.98 8.67
N LEU A 102 4.86 -8.61 7.50
CA LEU A 102 6.30 -8.47 7.23
C LEU A 102 6.93 -7.38 8.11
N ASP A 103 6.26 -6.25 8.29
CA ASP A 103 6.70 -5.18 9.19
C ASP A 103 6.78 -5.68 10.65
N LEU A 104 5.76 -6.42 11.12
CA LEU A 104 5.78 -7.04 12.45
C LEU A 104 6.95 -8.02 12.62
N ILE A 105 7.16 -8.90 11.65
CA ILE A 105 8.24 -9.91 11.65
C ILE A 105 9.61 -9.23 11.73
N THR A 106 9.85 -8.27 10.84
CA THR A 106 11.15 -7.62 10.72
C THR A 106 11.48 -6.76 11.94
N LYS A 107 10.48 -6.07 12.51
CA LYS A 107 10.58 -5.41 13.83
C LYS A 107 10.94 -6.39 14.94
N ARG A 108 10.29 -7.56 14.99
CA ARG A 108 10.59 -8.61 15.99
C ARG A 108 12.01 -9.14 15.86
N LEU A 109 12.48 -9.33 14.62
CA LEU A 109 13.84 -9.75 14.29
C LEU A 109 14.87 -8.62 14.42
N LYS A 110 14.43 -7.37 14.62
CA LYS A 110 15.27 -6.17 14.69
C LYS A 110 16.13 -5.96 13.43
N VAL A 111 15.56 -6.27 12.27
CA VAL A 111 16.16 -6.01 10.95
C VAL A 111 15.22 -5.15 10.12
N SER A 112 15.76 -4.42 9.14
CA SER A 112 14.90 -3.76 8.16
C SER A 112 14.33 -4.77 7.16
N LEU A 113 13.21 -4.44 6.51
CA LEU A 113 12.60 -5.31 5.50
C LEU A 113 13.53 -5.59 4.31
N TYR A 114 14.29 -4.58 3.86
CA TYR A 114 15.23 -4.79 2.75
C TYR A 114 16.37 -5.75 3.13
N GLU A 115 16.84 -5.72 4.38
CA GLU A 115 17.84 -6.66 4.90
C GLU A 115 17.26 -8.08 5.00
N TYR A 116 16.02 -8.20 5.48
CA TYR A 116 15.31 -9.46 5.54
C TYR A 116 15.17 -10.12 4.16
N TRP A 117 14.97 -9.33 3.10
CA TRP A 117 14.97 -9.81 1.71
C TRP A 117 16.36 -10.01 1.09
N GLY A 118 17.45 -9.76 1.83
CA GLY A 118 18.81 -9.86 1.33
C GLY A 118 19.15 -8.79 0.27
N LEU A 119 18.43 -7.68 0.24
CA LEU A 119 18.63 -6.59 -0.70
C LEU A 119 19.72 -5.63 -0.21
N ASN A 120 20.32 -4.89 -1.14
CA ASN A 120 21.31 -3.87 -0.85
C ASN A 120 20.72 -2.49 -1.17
N LYS A 121 20.56 -1.64 -0.14
CA LYS A 121 20.03 -0.27 -0.28
C LYS A 121 20.82 0.63 -1.23
N SER A 122 22.11 0.37 -1.46
CA SER A 122 22.92 1.11 -2.45
C SER A 122 22.54 0.81 -3.90
N LYS A 123 21.78 -0.27 -4.13
CA LYS A 123 21.26 -0.68 -5.44
C LYS A 123 19.79 -0.27 -5.67
N THR A 124 19.22 0.56 -4.79
CA THR A 124 17.84 1.04 -4.97
C THR A 124 17.70 1.77 -6.30
N PRO A 125 16.77 1.38 -7.18
CA PRO A 125 16.54 2.07 -8.43
C PRO A 125 16.13 3.53 -8.22
N VAL A 126 16.53 4.39 -9.14
CA VAL A 126 16.10 5.78 -9.15
C VAL A 126 14.60 5.84 -9.42
N THR A 127 13.86 6.54 -8.57
CA THR A 127 12.41 6.68 -8.74
C THR A 127 12.07 7.69 -9.83
N SER A 128 10.87 7.56 -10.39
CA SER A 128 10.31 8.51 -11.37
C SER A 128 9.19 9.33 -10.74
N TYR A 129 9.00 10.56 -11.19
CA TYR A 129 7.84 11.38 -10.83
C TYR A 129 6.80 11.34 -11.93
N SER A 130 5.54 11.08 -11.59
CA SER A 130 4.47 11.02 -12.58
C SER A 130 3.80 12.37 -12.78
N ILE A 131 3.75 12.84 -14.02
CA ILE A 131 3.00 14.04 -14.41
C ILE A 131 1.62 13.59 -14.91
N GLY A 132 0.57 13.95 -14.17
CA GLY A 132 -0.82 13.70 -14.56
C GLY A 132 -1.24 14.49 -15.80
N ILE A 133 -2.31 14.06 -16.46
CA ILE A 133 -2.86 14.74 -17.63
C ILE A 133 -3.42 16.10 -17.19
N ASP A 134 -3.03 17.17 -17.88
CA ASP A 134 -3.52 18.53 -17.61
C ASP A 134 -3.30 19.41 -18.84
N LYS A 135 -3.63 20.70 -18.72
CA LYS A 135 -3.22 21.69 -19.71
C LYS A 135 -1.68 21.76 -19.78
N PRO A 136 -1.09 21.95 -20.98
CA PRO A 136 0.37 21.99 -21.14
C PRO A 136 1.08 22.95 -20.17
N GLU A 137 0.49 24.11 -19.90
CA GLU A 137 1.07 25.13 -19.02
C GLU A 137 1.17 24.62 -17.58
N ILE A 138 0.12 23.95 -17.09
CA ILE A 138 0.08 23.35 -15.74
C ILE A 138 1.04 22.16 -15.66
N MET A 139 1.13 21.35 -16.73
CA MET A 139 2.11 20.26 -16.77
C MET A 139 3.56 20.78 -16.69
N GLN A 140 3.88 21.88 -17.35
CA GLN A 140 5.21 22.51 -17.25
C GLN A 140 5.51 23.00 -15.83
N GLU A 141 4.52 23.55 -15.12
CA GLU A 141 4.66 23.92 -13.71
C GLU A 141 4.92 22.71 -12.82
N LYS A 142 4.15 21.62 -13.00
CA LYS A 142 4.35 20.35 -12.29
C LYS A 142 5.74 19.76 -12.56
N ILE A 143 6.25 19.85 -13.79
CA ILE A 143 7.60 19.41 -14.16
C ILE A 143 8.65 20.26 -13.44
N ARG A 144 8.52 21.59 -13.43
CA ARG A 144 9.43 22.48 -12.68
C ARG A 144 9.41 22.18 -11.18
N ALA A 145 8.24 21.89 -10.62
CA ALA A 145 8.10 21.52 -9.21
C ALA A 145 8.70 20.14 -8.89
N ALA A 146 8.82 19.25 -9.87
CA ALA A 146 9.42 17.92 -9.75
C ALA A 146 10.90 17.86 -10.16
N ALA A 147 11.61 19.01 -10.16
CA ALA A 147 12.98 19.13 -10.63
C ALA A 147 14.00 18.23 -9.90
N GLU A 148 13.69 17.76 -8.68
CA GLU A 148 14.53 16.81 -7.94
C GLU A 148 14.50 15.40 -8.54
N PHE A 149 13.51 15.06 -9.36
CA PHE A 149 13.34 13.74 -9.95
C PHE A 149 13.98 13.69 -11.34
N PRO A 150 15.02 12.86 -11.53
CA PRO A 150 15.73 12.80 -12.82
C PRO A 150 14.95 12.05 -13.90
N ILE A 151 13.91 11.31 -13.52
CA ILE A 151 13.06 10.54 -14.45
C ILE A 151 11.63 11.03 -14.30
N LEU A 152 11.02 11.48 -15.40
CA LEU A 152 9.63 11.91 -15.43
C LEU A 152 8.78 10.92 -16.23
N LYS A 153 7.63 10.53 -15.67
CA LYS A 153 6.64 9.66 -16.30
C LYS A 153 5.43 10.48 -16.69
N ILE A 154 5.27 10.76 -17.98
CA ILE A 154 4.14 11.56 -18.48
C ILE A 154 2.93 10.68 -18.76
N LYS A 155 1.78 11.04 -18.19
CA LYS A 155 0.50 10.38 -18.52
C LYS A 155 -0.03 10.91 -19.84
N LEU A 156 -0.46 9.98 -20.70
CA LEU A 156 -1.08 10.26 -22.00
C LEU A 156 -2.50 9.68 -22.01
N GLY A 157 -3.28 10.07 -23.02
CA GLY A 157 -4.71 9.80 -23.12
C GLY A 157 -5.50 11.05 -22.77
N SER A 158 -6.53 11.34 -23.56
CA SER A 158 -7.44 12.47 -23.39
C SER A 158 -8.71 12.06 -22.67
#